data_AF-A0A3R7FTG8-F1
#
_entry.id   AF-A0A3R7FTG8-F1
#
_cell.length_a   1.000
_cell.length_b   1.000
_cell.length_c   1.000
_cell.angle_alpha   90.00
_cell.angle_beta   90.00
_cell.angle_gamma   90.00
#
_symmetry.space_group_name_H-M   'P 1'
#
loop_
_entity.id
_entity.type
_entity.pdbx_description
1 polymer ?
#
loop_
_entity_poly.entity_id
_entity_poly.type
_entity_poly.pdbx_seq_one_letter_code
_entity_poly.pdbx_strand_id
1 'polypeptide(L)'
;MMLHQSDSEDIVEERVINEEYKIWKRNAPFLYDMLMSHCLEWPSLTAQWLPNVKLTDQDVSLHRLILGTHTSDEQNHLLIVTVHLPNDQAQFDASAYDSERGEYGGFYFAHGKLEITMKINHEGEVNRARYMPQNPDIIATKTPSGDVLIFEYPRHPSKTSPEHGCQPDLRLKVS
;
A
#
# COMPACT_ATOMS: atom_id res chain seq x y z
N MET A 1 -40.92 -7.40 -8.17
CA MET A 1 -39.57 -6.84 -8.33
C MET A 1 -38.70 -7.97 -8.86
N MET A 2 -38.48 -8.04 -10.17
CA MET A 2 -37.59 -9.04 -10.75
C MET A 2 -36.16 -8.52 -10.57
N LEU A 3 -35.29 -9.30 -9.94
CA LEU A 3 -33.86 -9.03 -9.95
C LEU A 3 -33.39 -9.08 -11.41
N HIS A 4 -32.63 -8.07 -11.85
CA HIS A 4 -32.04 -8.12 -13.18
C HIS A 4 -31.04 -9.28 -13.24
N GLN A 5 -30.94 -9.94 -14.39
CA GLN A 5 -30.13 -11.15 -14.55
C GLN A 5 -28.65 -10.94 -14.21
N SER A 6 -28.14 -9.71 -14.42
CA SER A 6 -26.80 -9.25 -14.00
C SER A 6 -26.62 -9.26 -12.48
N ASP A 7 -27.61 -8.76 -11.74
CA ASP A 7 -27.54 -8.67 -10.27
C ASP A 7 -27.46 -10.07 -9.64
N SER A 8 -28.06 -11.07 -10.29
CA SER A 8 -27.99 -12.45 -9.84
C SER A 8 -26.63 -13.10 -10.10
N GLU A 9 -25.91 -12.68 -11.14
CA GLU A 9 -24.57 -13.20 -11.45
C GLU A 9 -23.53 -12.62 -10.47
N ASP A 10 -23.60 -11.31 -10.21
CA ASP A 10 -22.72 -10.62 -9.26
C ASP A 10 -22.84 -11.21 -7.83
N ILE A 11 -24.06 -11.51 -7.38
CA ILE A 11 -24.30 -12.13 -6.06
C ILE A 11 -23.68 -13.54 -5.99
N VAL A 12 -23.75 -14.31 -7.07
CA VAL A 12 -23.17 -15.65 -7.10
C VAL A 12 -21.65 -15.57 -7.09
N GLU A 13 -21.07 -14.65 -7.87
CA GLU A 13 -19.62 -14.43 -7.91
C GLU A 13 -19.08 -13.98 -6.54
N GLU A 14 -19.73 -13.01 -5.89
CA GLU A 14 -19.34 -12.53 -4.56
C GLU A 14 -19.39 -13.66 -3.52
N ARG A 15 -20.38 -14.55 -3.61
CA ARG A 15 -20.47 -15.72 -2.73
C ARG A 15 -19.29 -16.67 -2.94
N VAL A 16 -18.94 -16.96 -4.18
CA VAL A 16 -17.80 -17.82 -4.52
C VAL A 16 -16.49 -17.21 -4.01
N ILE A 17 -16.25 -15.92 -4.27
CA ILE A 17 -15.07 -15.20 -3.78
C ILE A 17 -14.96 -15.29 -2.24
N ASN A 18 -16.07 -15.10 -1.54
CA ASN A 18 -16.10 -15.17 -0.08
C ASN A 18 -15.83 -16.59 0.46
N GLU A 19 -16.33 -17.63 -0.20
CA GLU A 19 -16.06 -19.02 0.18
C GLU A 19 -14.60 -19.40 -0.07
N GLU A 20 -14.06 -19.08 -1.24
CA GLU A 20 -12.66 -19.31 -1.57
C GLU A 20 -11.72 -18.55 -0.65
N TYR A 21 -12.03 -17.27 -0.34
CA TYR A 21 -11.26 -16.48 0.62
C TYR A 21 -11.22 -17.14 2.00
N LYS A 22 -12.34 -17.66 2.51
CA LYS A 22 -12.38 -18.35 3.81
C LYS A 22 -11.53 -19.62 3.81
N ILE A 23 -11.54 -20.38 2.72
CA ILE A 23 -10.71 -21.59 2.56
C ILE A 23 -9.23 -21.21 2.51
N TRP A 24 -8.85 -20.26 1.65
CA TRP A 24 -7.49 -19.74 1.55
C TRP A 24 -6.99 -19.25 2.91
N LYS A 25 -7.81 -18.48 3.62
CA LYS A 25 -7.48 -17.92 4.93
C LYS A 25 -7.25 -19.00 5.99
N ARG A 26 -8.04 -20.08 5.99
CA ARG A 26 -7.81 -21.24 6.88
C ARG A 26 -6.48 -21.93 6.60
N ASN A 27 -6.05 -21.93 5.33
CA ASN A 27 -4.83 -22.60 4.89
C ASN A 27 -3.58 -21.71 4.94
N ALA A 28 -3.72 -20.39 5.07
CA ALA A 28 -2.63 -19.43 5.06
C ALA A 28 -1.40 -19.80 5.93
N PRO A 29 -1.55 -20.35 7.15
CA PRO A 29 -0.39 -20.71 8.01
C PRO A 29 0.48 -21.82 7.44
N PHE A 30 -0.10 -22.66 6.59
CA PHE A 30 0.61 -23.75 5.93
C PHE A 30 1.20 -23.31 4.58
N LEU A 31 0.80 -22.14 4.08
CA LEU A 31 1.15 -21.64 2.76
C LEU A 31 2.19 -20.51 2.79
N TYR A 32 2.22 -19.72 3.86
CA TYR A 32 3.05 -18.52 3.95
C TYR A 32 3.84 -18.50 5.27
N ASP A 33 5.14 -18.22 5.16
CA ASP A 33 5.97 -17.92 6.34
C ASP A 33 5.56 -16.59 6.99
N MET A 34 5.06 -15.64 6.19
CA MET A 34 4.56 -14.34 6.64
C MET A 34 3.38 -13.88 5.79
N LEU A 35 2.33 -13.40 6.47
CA LEU A 35 1.19 -12.75 5.85
C LEU A 35 0.91 -11.43 6.59
N MET A 36 0.85 -10.33 5.85
CA MET A 36 0.47 -9.03 6.37
C MET A 36 -0.72 -8.52 5.58
N SER A 37 -1.80 -8.19 6.27
CA SER A 37 -3.00 -7.61 5.67
C SER A 37 -3.25 -6.23 6.29
N HIS A 38 -3.41 -5.22 5.44
CA HIS A 38 -3.69 -3.85 5.87
C HIS A 38 -4.76 -3.23 4.98
N CYS A 39 -5.87 -2.78 5.58
CA CYS A 39 -6.91 -2.05 4.88
C CYS A 39 -6.50 -0.57 4.76
N LEU A 40 -6.16 -0.14 3.54
CA LEU A 40 -5.92 1.28 3.25
C LEU A 40 -7.24 2.06 3.30
N GLU A 41 -7.16 3.34 3.68
CA GLU A 41 -8.32 4.26 3.65
C GLU A 41 -8.87 4.43 2.23
N TRP A 42 -7.96 4.59 1.26
CA TRP A 42 -8.27 4.69 -0.15
C TRP A 42 -7.51 3.63 -0.95
N PRO A 43 -8.10 3.08 -2.02
CA PRO A 43 -7.44 2.08 -2.85
C PRO A 43 -6.21 2.69 -3.53
N SER A 44 -5.25 1.83 -3.84
CA SER A 44 -4.03 2.20 -4.54
C SER A 44 -3.93 1.54 -5.91
N LEU A 45 -3.75 2.34 -6.95
CA LEU A 45 -3.52 1.84 -8.32
C LEU A 45 -2.04 1.52 -8.60
N THR A 46 -1.15 1.81 -7.64
CA THR A 46 0.29 1.61 -7.77
C THR A 46 0.89 1.09 -6.48
N ALA A 47 1.82 0.14 -6.60
CA ALA A 47 2.66 -0.31 -5.50
C ALA A 47 4.07 -0.55 -6.02
N GLN A 48 5.07 0.01 -5.34
CA GLN A 48 6.49 -0.25 -5.66
C GLN A 48 7.35 -0.12 -4.41
N TRP A 49 8.17 -1.13 -4.13
CA TRP A 49 9.19 -1.03 -3.08
C TRP A 49 10.25 0.00 -3.46
N LEU A 50 10.63 0.84 -2.50
CA LEU A 50 11.87 1.59 -2.56
C LEU A 50 13.04 0.66 -2.22
N PRO A 51 14.21 0.83 -2.86
CA PRO A 51 15.33 -0.09 -2.71
C PRO A 51 16.05 0.02 -1.37
N ASN A 52 15.90 1.16 -0.68
CA ASN A 52 16.63 1.44 0.56
C ASN A 52 15.93 0.78 1.76
N VAL A 53 16.61 -0.22 2.35
CA VAL A 53 16.20 -0.89 3.58
C VAL A 53 17.01 -0.36 4.74
N LYS A 54 16.36 0.02 5.84
CA LYS A 54 17.03 0.42 7.09
C LYS A 54 16.97 -0.73 8.09
N LEU A 55 18.13 -1.30 8.42
CA LEU A 55 18.24 -2.27 9.50
C LEU A 55 18.05 -1.57 10.85
N THR A 56 17.38 -2.24 11.79
CA THR A 56 17.26 -1.79 13.18
C THR A 56 18.15 -2.66 14.07
N ASP A 57 18.37 -2.23 15.31
CA ASP A 57 19.09 -3.03 16.32
C ASP A 57 18.24 -4.19 16.89
N GLN A 58 17.00 -4.34 16.39
CA GLN A 58 16.04 -5.37 16.76
C GLN A 58 15.91 -6.39 15.62
N ASP A 59 15.01 -7.36 15.78
CA ASP A 59 14.64 -8.38 14.78
C ASP A 59 13.79 -7.84 13.60
N VAL A 60 13.79 -6.51 13.39
CA VAL A 60 13.01 -5.82 12.35
C VAL A 60 13.92 -5.06 11.38
N SER A 61 13.55 -5.02 10.11
CA SER A 61 14.01 -4.07 9.10
C SER A 61 12.88 -3.14 8.67
N LEU A 62 13.22 -1.89 8.38
CA LEU A 62 12.29 -0.90 7.86
C LEU A 62 12.43 -0.82 6.35
N HIS A 63 11.37 -1.26 5.67
CA HIS A 63 11.23 -1.16 4.23
C HIS A 63 10.30 0.00 3.89
N ARG A 64 10.40 0.54 2.68
CA ARG A 64 9.51 1.62 2.22
C ARG A 64 8.80 1.25 0.94
N LEU A 65 7.52 1.58 0.86
CA LEU A 65 6.63 1.30 -0.27
C LEU A 65 6.04 2.61 -0.79
N ILE A 66 6.07 2.78 -2.10
CA ILE A 66 5.37 3.85 -2.82
C ILE A 66 3.97 3.36 -3.10
N LEU A 67 2.99 4.10 -2.61
CA LEU A 67 1.58 3.94 -2.93
C LEU A 67 1.01 5.26 -3.44
N GLY A 68 -0.19 5.23 -3.97
CA GLY A 68 -0.98 6.42 -4.23
C GLY A 68 -2.43 6.21 -3.87
N THR A 69 -3.22 7.28 -3.81
CA THR A 69 -4.66 7.17 -3.59
C THR A 69 -5.44 7.25 -4.90
N HIS A 70 -6.62 6.64 -4.88
CA HIS A 70 -7.70 6.85 -5.83
C HIS A 70 -8.97 7.14 -5.04
N THR A 71 -9.24 8.44 -4.85
CA THR A 71 -10.43 8.96 -4.17
C THR A 71 -11.47 9.42 -5.20
N SER A 72 -12.71 9.65 -4.76
CA SER A 72 -13.74 10.29 -5.60
C SER A 72 -13.56 11.80 -5.64
N ASP A 73 -13.95 12.49 -4.55
CA ASP A 73 -13.95 13.97 -4.48
C ASP A 73 -13.01 14.53 -3.39
N GLU A 74 -12.21 13.66 -2.76
CA GLU A 74 -11.22 14.06 -1.76
C GLU A 74 -9.85 14.33 -2.36
N GLN A 75 -9.01 15.09 -1.65
CA GLN A 75 -7.63 15.32 -2.05
C GLN A 75 -6.88 13.99 -2.21
N ASN A 76 -6.31 13.77 -3.40
CA ASN A 76 -5.46 12.61 -3.67
C ASN A 76 -4.03 12.83 -3.20
N HIS A 77 -3.29 11.75 -2.95
CA HIS A 77 -1.95 11.82 -2.40
C HIS A 77 -1.01 10.78 -3.01
N LEU A 78 0.26 11.16 -3.20
CA LEU A 78 1.38 10.26 -3.29
C LEU A 78 1.80 9.89 -1.86
N LEU A 79 1.92 8.59 -1.59
CA LEU A 79 2.18 8.06 -0.25
C LEU A 79 3.52 7.34 -0.20
N ILE A 80 4.32 7.65 0.83
CA ILE A 80 5.48 6.84 1.21
C ILE A 80 5.16 6.16 2.53
N VAL A 81 5.12 4.84 2.47
CA VAL A 81 4.71 3.98 3.58
C VAL A 81 5.92 3.23 4.09
N THR A 82 6.14 3.24 5.40
CA THR A 82 7.14 2.40 6.05
C THR A 82 6.50 1.09 6.49
N VAL A 83 7.13 -0.03 6.14
CA VAL A 83 6.69 -1.38 6.46
C VAL A 83 7.78 -2.02 7.32
N HIS A 84 7.38 -2.44 8.52
CA HIS A 84 8.23 -3.16 9.45
C HIS A 84 8.18 -4.64 9.10
N LEU A 85 9.30 -5.19 8.62
CA LEU A 85 9.43 -6.60 8.27
C LEU A 85 10.40 -7.31 9.21
N PRO A 86 10.19 -8.61 9.50
CA PRO A 86 11.20 -9.45 10.13
C PRO A 86 12.51 -9.38 9.34
N ASN A 87 13.64 -9.29 10.05
CA ASN A 87 14.96 -9.47 9.43
C ASN A 87 15.51 -10.89 9.70
N ASP A 88 16.70 -11.20 9.19
CA ASP A 88 17.31 -12.53 9.29
C ASP A 88 17.63 -12.97 10.74
N GLN A 89 17.54 -12.06 11.72
CA GLN A 89 17.75 -12.36 13.14
C GLN A 89 16.43 -12.72 13.86
N ALA A 90 15.28 -12.52 13.20
CA ALA A 90 13.98 -12.83 13.77
C ALA A 90 13.79 -14.34 13.96
N GLN A 91 13.34 -14.74 15.14
CA GLN A 91 12.97 -16.13 15.42
C GLN A 91 11.51 -16.39 15.05
N PHE A 92 11.26 -17.46 14.32
CA PHE A 92 9.91 -17.92 13.99
C PHE A 92 9.24 -18.55 15.20
N ASP A 93 8.08 -18.03 15.61
CA ASP A 93 7.24 -18.60 16.66
C ASP A 93 5.90 -19.08 16.08
N ALA A 94 5.82 -20.39 15.83
CA ALA A 94 4.63 -21.04 15.30
C ALA A 94 3.41 -21.00 16.25
N SER A 95 3.62 -20.77 17.55
CA SER A 95 2.57 -20.79 18.56
C SER A 95 1.74 -19.51 18.61
N ALA A 96 2.22 -18.46 17.94
CA ALA A 96 1.55 -17.17 17.82
C ALA A 96 0.30 -17.17 16.92
N TYR A 97 -0.01 -18.29 16.26
CA TYR A 97 -1.16 -18.38 15.38
C TYR A 97 -2.47 -18.53 16.17
N ASP A 98 -3.17 -17.41 16.42
CA ASP A 98 -4.49 -17.41 17.06
C ASP A 98 -5.61 -17.23 16.01
N SER A 99 -6.29 -18.33 15.68
CA SER A 99 -7.39 -18.34 14.72
C SER A 99 -8.65 -17.63 15.22
N GLU A 100 -8.81 -17.40 16.53
CA GLU A 100 -10.00 -16.81 17.15
C GLU A 100 -9.96 -15.27 17.19
N ARG A 101 -8.77 -14.65 17.18
CA ARG A 101 -8.61 -13.19 17.26
C ARG A 101 -8.71 -12.44 15.94
N GLY A 102 -8.76 -13.15 14.82
CA GLY A 102 -8.79 -12.50 13.51
C GLY A 102 -7.42 -12.00 13.03
N GLU A 103 -6.34 -12.37 13.72
CA GLU A 103 -4.95 -12.00 13.44
C GLU A 103 -4.25 -13.20 12.80
N TYR A 104 -3.80 -13.08 11.55
CA TYR A 104 -3.39 -14.25 10.75
C TYR A 104 -1.98 -14.06 10.17
N GLY A 105 -1.04 -14.87 10.66
CA GLY A 105 0.32 -15.05 10.17
C GLY A 105 1.14 -15.77 11.22
N GLY A 106 1.97 -16.76 10.85
CA GLY A 106 2.85 -17.53 11.76
C GLY A 106 3.99 -16.72 12.39
N PHE A 107 3.82 -15.41 12.47
CA PHE A 107 4.65 -14.47 13.17
C PHE A 107 3.70 -13.52 13.90
N TYR A 108 3.60 -13.63 15.23
CA TYR A 108 3.31 -12.45 16.04
C TYR A 108 4.51 -11.51 15.88
N PHE A 109 4.58 -10.78 14.77
CA PHE A 109 5.18 -9.47 14.86
C PHE A 109 4.08 -8.56 15.41
N ALA A 110 4.02 -8.44 16.74
CA ALA A 110 3.31 -7.34 17.40
C ALA A 110 3.77 -5.96 16.86
N HIS A 111 4.88 -5.93 16.10
CA HIS A 111 5.46 -4.78 15.42
C HIS A 111 5.31 -4.78 13.90
N GLY A 112 4.55 -5.71 13.30
CA GLY A 112 4.26 -5.79 11.86
C GLY A 112 3.38 -4.62 11.45
N LYS A 113 4.00 -3.44 11.36
CA LYS A 113 3.33 -2.16 11.29
C LYS A 113 3.56 -1.56 9.92
N LEU A 114 2.46 -1.15 9.31
CA LEU A 114 2.44 -0.32 8.12
C LEU A 114 2.11 1.10 8.57
N GLU A 115 3.02 2.03 8.33
CA GLU A 115 2.86 3.44 8.71
C GLU A 115 2.95 4.34 7.48
N ILE A 116 1.96 5.21 7.28
CA ILE A 116 2.07 6.27 6.29
C ILE A 116 3.03 7.34 6.84
N THR A 117 4.27 7.31 6.36
CA THR A 117 5.33 8.23 6.81
C THR A 117 5.37 9.55 6.06
N MET A 118 4.92 9.56 4.80
CA MET A 118 4.77 10.78 4.02
C MET A 118 3.49 10.75 3.22
N LYS A 119 2.80 11.88 3.18
CA LYS A 119 1.58 12.12 2.42
C LYS A 119 1.77 13.45 1.68
N ILE A 120 1.93 13.38 0.36
CA ILE A 120 2.17 14.52 -0.53
C ILE A 120 0.94 14.74 -1.38
N ASN A 121 0.37 15.94 -1.39
CA ASN A 121 -0.82 16.27 -2.19
C ASN A 121 -0.54 16.05 -3.68
N HIS A 122 -1.46 15.36 -4.36
CA HIS A 122 -1.38 14.99 -5.76
C HIS A 122 -2.60 15.46 -6.53
N GLU A 123 -2.41 15.91 -7.78
CA GLU A 123 -3.50 16.35 -8.66
C GLU A 123 -4.18 15.12 -9.29
N GLY A 124 -5.38 14.81 -8.79
CA GLY A 124 -6.13 13.62 -9.20
C GLY A 124 -5.51 12.31 -8.71
N GLU A 125 -6.08 11.17 -9.08
CA GLU A 125 -5.58 9.87 -8.63
C GLU A 125 -4.19 9.54 -9.19
N VAL A 126 -3.40 8.83 -8.39
CA VAL A 126 -2.05 8.40 -8.77
C VAL A 126 -2.17 7.09 -9.57
N ASN A 127 -2.29 7.21 -10.89
CA ASN A 127 -2.46 6.05 -11.76
C ASN A 127 -1.23 5.12 -11.79
N ARG A 128 -0.03 5.68 -11.65
CA ARG A 128 1.23 4.96 -11.55
C ARG A 128 2.26 5.85 -10.88
N ALA A 129 3.08 5.30 -9.99
CA ALA A 129 4.22 6.00 -9.39
C ALA A 129 5.49 5.14 -9.49
N ARG A 130 6.60 5.69 -9.97
CA ARG A 130 7.87 4.96 -10.08
C ARG A 130 9.06 5.81 -9.61
N TYR A 131 9.91 5.23 -8.78
CA TYR A 131 11.18 5.88 -8.42
C TYR A 131 12.19 5.82 -9.57
N MET A 132 13.12 6.78 -9.60
CA MET A 132 14.27 6.77 -10.50
C MET A 132 15.37 5.86 -9.95
N PRO A 133 15.81 4.80 -10.65
CA PRO A 133 16.82 3.88 -10.12
C PRO A 133 18.15 4.51 -9.72
N GLN A 134 18.58 5.55 -10.45
CA GLN A 134 19.81 6.29 -10.20
C GLN A 134 19.71 7.19 -8.96
N ASN A 135 18.50 7.62 -8.60
CA ASN A 135 18.22 8.40 -7.41
C ASN A 135 16.79 8.09 -6.91
N PRO A 136 16.64 7.13 -5.98
CA PRO A 136 15.32 6.70 -5.48
C PRO A 136 14.52 7.77 -4.75
N ASP A 137 15.13 8.91 -4.43
CA ASP A 137 14.43 10.06 -3.85
C ASP A 137 13.55 10.81 -4.86
N ILE A 138 13.75 10.56 -6.16
CA ILE A 138 12.93 11.11 -7.23
C ILE A 138 11.85 10.10 -7.63
N ILE A 139 10.59 10.51 -7.59
CA ILE A 139 9.42 9.71 -7.97
C ILE A 139 8.67 10.43 -9.08
N ALA A 140 8.42 9.73 -10.18
CA ALA A 140 7.53 10.17 -11.25
C ALA A 140 6.14 9.57 -11.08
N THR A 141 5.08 10.36 -11.25
CA THR A 141 3.69 9.92 -11.20
C THR A 141 2.92 10.26 -12.48
N LYS A 142 1.94 9.42 -12.83
CA LYS A 142 1.00 9.65 -13.94
C LYS A 142 -0.32 10.17 -13.38
N THR A 143 -0.79 11.32 -13.86
CA THR A 143 -2.07 11.94 -13.46
C THR A 143 -3.23 11.48 -14.37
N PRO A 144 -4.49 11.78 -14.00
CA PRO A 144 -5.65 11.45 -14.85
C PRO A 144 -5.66 12.27 -16.14
N SER A 145 -5.13 13.50 -16.09
CA SER A 145 -5.00 14.40 -17.25
C SER A 145 -3.97 13.94 -18.27
N GLY A 146 -3.11 12.98 -17.92
CA GLY A 146 -2.01 12.51 -18.75
C GLY A 146 -0.67 13.19 -18.47
N ASP A 147 -0.66 14.32 -17.75
CA ASP A 147 0.56 14.95 -17.26
C ASP A 147 1.39 13.98 -16.40
N VAL A 148 2.72 14.15 -16.46
CA VAL A 148 3.64 13.45 -15.57
C VAL A 148 4.20 14.44 -14.56
N LEU A 149 4.07 14.11 -13.28
CA LEU A 149 4.58 14.93 -12.18
C LEU A 149 5.83 14.26 -11.60
N ILE A 150 6.84 15.05 -11.25
CA ILE A 150 8.07 14.58 -10.63
C ILE A 150 8.15 15.17 -9.22
N PHE A 151 8.44 14.32 -8.23
CA PHE A 151 8.60 14.69 -6.83
C PHE A 151 9.97 14.22 -6.33
N GLU A 152 10.77 15.15 -5.82
CA GLU A 152 11.90 14.85 -4.93
C GLU A 152 11.35 14.70 -3.51
N TYR A 153 10.82 13.51 -3.19
CA TYR A 153 9.95 13.32 -2.03
C TYR A 153 10.56 13.81 -0.69
N PRO A 154 11.88 13.69 -0.39
CA PRO A 154 12.44 14.18 0.86
C PRO A 154 12.37 15.70 1.06
N ARG A 155 12.17 16.48 -0.01
CA ARG A 155 12.00 17.94 0.04
C ARG A 155 10.58 18.35 0.44
N HIS A 156 9.63 17.43 0.40
CA HIS A 156 8.24 17.69 0.76
C HIS A 156 8.01 17.46 2.26
N PRO A 157 7.13 18.24 2.90
CA PRO A 157 6.77 18.01 4.30
C PRO A 157 6.11 16.62 4.43
N SER A 158 6.35 15.93 5.55
CA SER A 158 5.78 14.60 5.80
C SER A 158 4.25 14.59 5.87
N LYS A 159 3.65 15.73 6.21
CA LYS A 159 2.20 15.96 6.20
C LYS A 159 1.91 17.30 5.51
N THR A 160 1.27 17.24 4.34
CA THR A 160 0.77 18.43 3.64
C THR A 160 -0.56 18.89 4.22
N SER A 161 -0.73 20.21 4.39
CA SER A 161 -2.05 20.79 4.71
C SER A 161 -2.96 20.72 3.48
N PRO A 162 -4.27 20.51 3.64
CA PRO A 162 -5.23 20.55 2.53
C PRO A 162 -5.23 21.88 1.76
N GLU A 163 -4.82 22.98 2.41
CA GLU A 163 -4.77 24.30 1.77
C GLU A 163 -3.62 24.44 0.76
N HIS A 164 -2.58 23.61 0.89
CA HIS A 164 -1.47 23.61 -0.06
C HIS A 164 -1.85 22.66 -1.20
N GLY A 165 -2.07 23.17 -2.40
CA GLY A 165 -2.35 22.30 -3.56
C GLY A 165 -1.20 21.33 -3.89
N CYS A 166 -1.37 20.55 -4.96
CA CYS A 166 -0.31 19.70 -5.50
C CYS A 166 0.88 20.56 -6.00
N GLN A 167 2.07 20.37 -5.43
CA GLN A 167 3.28 21.10 -5.79
C GLN A 167 4.37 20.12 -6.25
N PRO A 168 4.39 19.71 -7.53
CA PRO A 168 5.45 18.87 -8.05
C PRO A 168 6.73 19.69 -8.30
N ASP A 169 7.90 19.06 -8.18
CA ASP A 169 9.19 19.68 -8.49
C ASP A 169 9.36 19.93 -9.99
N LEU A 170 8.83 19.03 -10.82
CA LEU A 170 8.75 19.20 -12.28
C LEU A 170 7.41 18.68 -12.81
N ARG A 171 6.91 19.29 -13.88
CA ARG A 171 5.74 18.82 -14.63
C ARG A 171 6.09 18.67 -16.09
N LEU A 172 5.85 17.48 -16.64
CA LEU A 172 5.96 17.17 -18.06
C LEU A 172 4.54 17.11 -18.63
N LYS A 173 4.24 18.01 -19.56
CA LYS A 173 2.95 18.04 -20.25
C LYS A 173 2.99 17.16 -21.47
N VAL A 174 1.94 16.37 -21.68
CA VAL A 174 1.75 15.65 -22.94
C VAL A 174 1.16 16.65 -23.95
N SER A 175 1.87 16.88 -25.05
CA SER A 175 1.48 17.78 -26.14
C SER A 175 0.37 17.20 -27.02
#